data_AF-A0A4S4US27-F1
#
_entry.id   AF-A0A4S4US27-F1
#
_cell.length_a   1.000
_cell.length_b   1.000
_cell.length_c   1.000
_cell.angle_alpha   90.00
_cell.angle_beta   90.00
_cell.angle_gamma   90.00
#
_symmetry.space_group_name_H-M   'P 1'
#
loop_
_entity.id
_entity.type
_entity.pdbx_description
1 polymer ?
#
loop_
_entity_poly.entity_id
_entity_poly.type
_entity_poly.pdbx_seq_one_letter_code
_entity_poly.pdbx_strand_id
1 'polypeptide(L)'
;MIQNEPTGRMVKVTRATGRSSDYLGPCEICSKNMPEAYAARYGRERKRANGEVYIDKSGGSTYGHRECLLQLVNVKPDILALNISSGTSKRK
;
A
#
# COMPACT_ATOMS: atom_id res chain seq x y z
N MET A 1 -1.99 18.02 -20.62
CA MET A 1 -2.25 17.44 -19.29
C MET A 1 -2.82 16.05 -19.49
N ILE A 2 -2.21 15.00 -18.91
CA ILE A 2 -2.77 13.64 -19.01
C ILE A 2 -4.02 13.61 -18.15
N GLN A 3 -5.19 13.48 -18.78
CA GLN A 3 -6.45 13.27 -18.08
C GLN A 3 -6.48 11.84 -17.52
N ASN A 4 -6.52 11.73 -16.19
CA ASN A 4 -6.78 10.48 -15.49
C ASN A 4 -7.84 10.72 -14.41
N GLU A 5 -8.88 9.90 -14.41
CA GLU A 5 -10.01 10.05 -13.49
C GLU A 5 -9.87 9.04 -12.34
N PRO A 6 -10.01 9.47 -11.08
CA PRO A 6 -10.07 8.54 -9.96
C PRO A 6 -11.38 7.75 -10.03
N THR A 7 -11.32 6.42 -9.90
CA THR A 7 -12.55 5.59 -9.84
C THR A 7 -13.15 5.53 -8.42
N GLY A 8 -12.43 6.07 -7.43
CA GLY A 8 -12.81 5.99 -6.01
C GLY A 8 -12.48 4.63 -5.36
N ARG A 9 -12.09 3.62 -6.14
CA ARG A 9 -11.76 2.29 -5.63
C ARG A 9 -10.32 2.22 -5.11
N MET A 10 -10.17 1.68 -3.91
CA MET A 10 -8.87 1.31 -3.35
C MET A 10 -8.60 -0.16 -3.64
N VAL A 11 -7.42 -0.46 -4.19
CA VAL A 11 -7.01 -1.84 -4.51
C VAL A 11 -5.76 -2.18 -3.74
N LYS A 12 -5.78 -3.31 -3.04
CA LYS A 12 -4.59 -3.86 -2.40
C LYS A 12 -3.78 -4.64 -3.43
N VAL A 13 -2.51 -4.29 -3.57
CA VAL A 13 -1.56 -4.98 -4.43
C VAL A 13 -0.53 -5.66 -3.54
N THR A 14 -0.44 -6.98 -3.64
CA THR A 14 0.59 -7.78 -2.97
C THR A 14 1.55 -8.31 -4.03
N ARG A 15 2.85 -8.13 -3.82
CA ARG A 15 3.89 -8.67 -4.72
C ARG A 15 4.97 -9.38 -3.93
N ALA A 16 5.54 -10.43 -4.51
CA ALA A 16 6.78 -11.02 -4.01
C ALA A 16 7.91 -10.00 -4.15
N THR A 17 8.80 -9.95 -3.16
CA THR A 17 9.98 -9.05 -3.20
C THR A 17 11.25 -9.78 -3.67
N GLY A 18 11.25 -11.11 -3.63
CA GLY A 18 12.46 -11.93 -3.86
C GLY A 18 13.54 -11.70 -2.80
N ARG A 19 13.18 -11.14 -1.64
CA ARG A 19 14.08 -10.85 -0.51
C ARG A 19 13.57 -11.57 0.73
N SER A 20 14.47 -11.95 1.63
CA SER A 20 14.15 -12.51 2.95
C SER A 20 14.12 -11.42 4.02
N SER A 21 13.82 -11.82 5.25
CA SER A 21 13.96 -10.96 6.42
C SER A 21 15.38 -10.45 6.68
N ASP A 22 16.41 -11.08 6.12
CA ASP A 22 17.78 -10.58 6.25
C ASP A 22 17.95 -9.20 5.61
N TYR A 23 17.09 -8.86 4.63
CA TYR A 23 17.10 -7.57 3.96
C TYR A 23 15.96 -6.64 4.40
N LEU A 24 14.77 -7.18 4.67
CA LEU A 24 13.55 -6.40 4.95
C LEU A 24 13.10 -6.43 6.41
N GLY A 25 13.83 -7.13 7.27
CA GLY A 25 13.44 -7.35 8.67
C GLY A 25 12.39 -8.45 8.82
N PRO A 26 11.97 -8.76 10.07
CA PRO A 26 10.93 -9.75 10.34
C PRO A 26 9.57 -9.29 9.81
N CYS A 27 8.60 -10.21 9.73
CA CYS A 27 7.25 -9.87 9.29
C CYS A 27 6.64 -8.80 10.20
N GLU A 28 6.09 -7.73 9.61
CA GLU A 28 5.49 -6.61 10.37
C GLU A 28 4.21 -6.99 11.15
N ILE A 29 3.66 -8.20 10.93
CA ILE A 29 2.39 -8.64 11.52
C ILE A 29 2.61 -9.66 12.63
N CYS A 30 3.43 -10.68 12.38
CA CYS A 30 3.68 -11.75 13.36
C CYS A 30 5.08 -11.68 13.98
N SER A 31 5.91 -10.73 13.56
CA SER A 31 7.30 -10.52 14.02
C SER A 31 8.24 -11.73 13.82
N LYS A 32 7.84 -12.71 13.00
CA LYS A 32 8.67 -13.90 12.69
C LYS A 32 9.51 -13.70 11.43
N ASN A 33 10.56 -14.51 11.33
CA ASN A 33 11.42 -14.59 10.14
C ASN A 33 10.62 -14.95 8.87
N MET A 34 10.94 -14.28 7.77
CA MET A 34 10.37 -14.48 6.44
C MET A 34 11.45 -15.04 5.51
N PRO A 35 11.38 -16.32 5.10
CA PRO A 35 12.28 -16.84 4.07
C PRO A 35 12.06 -16.12 2.74
N GLU A 36 10.80 -15.75 2.45
CA GLU A 36 10.43 -14.85 1.36
C GLU A 36 9.47 -13.78 1.90
N ALA A 37 9.86 -12.51 1.72
CA ALA A 37 9.06 -11.36 2.08
C ALA A 37 8.19 -10.93 0.90
N TYR A 38 6.95 -10.58 1.21
CA TYR A 38 5.99 -9.99 0.30
C TYR A 38 5.78 -8.54 0.70
N ALA A 39 5.48 -7.68 -0.29
CA ALA A 39 5.13 -6.29 -0.07
C ALA A 39 3.66 -6.09 -0.42
N ALA A 40 2.85 -5.69 0.56
CA ALA A 40 1.48 -5.24 0.33
C ALA A 40 1.41 -3.72 0.37
N ARG A 41 0.64 -3.15 -0.55
CA ARG A 41 0.35 -1.72 -0.58
C ARG A 41 -1.05 -1.48 -1.10
N TYR A 42 -1.66 -0.40 -0.65
CA TYR A 42 -2.90 0.09 -1.23
C TYR A 42 -2.57 1.07 -2.35
N GLY A 43 -3.32 0.99 -3.44
CA GLY A 43 -3.25 1.95 -4.53
C GLY A 43 -4.64 2.40 -4.94
N ARG A 44 -4.72 3.63 -5.44
CA ARG A 44 -5.97 4.21 -5.96
C ARG A 44 -6.13 3.75 -7.40
N GLU A 45 -7.24 3.14 -7.71
CA GLU A 45 -7.58 2.80 -9.07
C GLU A 45 -7.93 4.08 -9.85
N ARG A 46 -7.30 4.25 -11.01
CA ARG A 46 -7.49 5.40 -11.90
C ARG A 46 -7.72 4.91 -13.32
N LYS A 47 -8.56 5.63 -14.05
CA LYS A 47 -8.85 5.38 -15.46
C LYS A 47 -8.13 6.42 -16.32
N ARG A 48 -7.40 5.96 -17.33
CA ARG A 48 -6.79 6.83 -18.35
C ARG A 48 -7.85 7.27 -19.37
N ALA A 49 -7.53 8.31 -20.14
CA ALA A 49 -8.39 8.80 -21.21
C ALA A 49 -8.71 7.75 -22.29
N ASN A 50 -7.83 6.77 -22.52
CA ASN A 50 -8.05 5.64 -23.44
C ASN A 50 -8.92 4.52 -22.83
N GLY A 51 -9.41 4.69 -21.60
CA GLY A 51 -10.24 3.70 -20.90
C GLY A 51 -9.45 2.68 -20.07
N GLU A 52 -8.12 2.63 -20.17
CA GLU A 52 -7.30 1.70 -19.40
C GLU A 52 -7.31 2.02 -17.91
N VAL A 53 -7.49 0.99 -17.10
CA VAL A 53 -7.43 1.10 -15.65
C VAL A 53 -6.02 0.80 -15.17
N TYR A 54 -5.48 1.67 -14.33
CA TYR A 54 -4.19 1.45 -13.67
C TYR A 54 -4.29 1.77 -12.19
N ILE A 55 -3.39 1.16 -11.41
CA ILE A 55 -3.31 1.38 -9.97
C ILE A 55 -2.22 2.41 -9.71
N ASP A 56 -2.63 3.58 -9.24
CA ASP A 56 -1.73 4.61 -8.75
C ASP A 56 -1.21 4.23 -7.36
N LYS A 57 0.10 4.02 -7.28
CA LYS A 57 0.78 3.41 -6.13
C LYS A 57 1.19 4.50 -5.15
N SER A 58 0.19 5.11 -4.50
CA SER A 58 0.34 6.11 -3.46
C SER A 58 0.24 5.46 -2.08
N GLY A 59 1.37 5.25 -1.40
CA GLY A 59 1.42 4.69 -0.04
C GLY A 59 2.69 3.90 0.29
N GLY A 60 2.98 3.80 1.59
CA GLY A 60 4.02 2.91 2.12
C GLY A 60 3.69 1.43 1.86
N SER A 61 4.71 0.59 1.81
CA SER A 61 4.54 -0.87 1.70
C SER A 61 4.69 -1.51 3.08
N THR A 62 3.81 -2.46 3.38
CA THR A 62 3.93 -3.36 4.54
C THR A 62 4.62 -4.63 4.08
N TYR A 63 5.68 -5.04 4.78
CA TYR A 63 6.42 -6.25 4.47
C TYR A 63 6.03 -7.40 5.41
N GLY A 64 5.76 -8.57 4.84
CA GLY A 64 5.23 -9.69 5.60
C GLY A 64 5.22 -11.01 4.84
N HIS A 65 4.88 -12.10 5.53
CA HIS A 65 4.51 -13.34 4.87
C HIS A 65 3.27 -13.10 4.00
N ARG A 66 3.17 -13.81 2.88
CA ARG A 66 2.01 -13.72 1.98
C ARG A 66 0.68 -13.88 2.72
N GLU A 67 0.59 -14.89 3.58
CA GLU A 67 -0.62 -15.22 4.32
C GLU A 67 -0.98 -14.14 5.35
N CYS A 68 0.01 -13.66 6.12
CA CYS A 68 -0.20 -12.56 7.07
C CYS A 68 -0.72 -11.31 6.34
N LEU A 69 -0.12 -10.96 5.20
CA LEU A 69 -0.57 -9.81 4.43
C LEU A 69 -2.00 -10.01 3.88
N LEU A 70 -2.41 -11.21 3.49
CA LEU A 70 -3.77 -11.47 3.03
C LEU A 70 -4.82 -11.29 4.14
N GLN A 71 -4.49 -11.50 5.40
CA GLN A 71 -5.41 -11.30 6.52
C GLN A 71 -5.74 -9.82 6.78
N LEU A 72 -4.84 -8.90 6.41
CA LEU A 72 -5.09 -7.45 6.53
C LEU A 72 -6.20 -6.91 5.59
N VAL A 73 -6.84 -7.75 4.78
CA VAL A 73 -7.87 -7.34 3.80
C VAL A 73 -9.24 -7.03 4.46
N ASN A 74 -9.47 -7.45 5.70
CA ASN A 74 -10.77 -7.32 6.37
C ASN A 74 -10.99 -6.03 7.16
N VAL A 75 -10.06 -5.08 7.15
CA VAL A 75 -10.31 -3.78 7.77
C VAL A 75 -11.08 -2.93 6.76
N LYS A 76 -12.38 -2.71 7.01
CA LYS A 76 -13.17 -1.71 6.27
C LYS A 76 -12.34 -0.43 6.14
N PRO A 77 -12.24 0.19 4.95
CA PRO A 77 -11.40 1.37 4.73
C PRO A 77 -11.92 2.65 5.39
N ASP A 78 -12.65 2.57 6.50
CA ASP A 78 -13.42 3.69 7.07
C ASP A 78 -12.66 4.59 8.05
N ILE A 79 -11.38 4.35 8.42
CA ILE A 79 -10.76 5.17 9.51
C ILE A 79 -9.32 5.66 9.27
N LEU A 80 -8.63 5.31 8.18
CA LEU A 80 -7.20 5.70 8.03
C LEU A 80 -6.87 6.70 6.92
N ALA A 81 -7.88 7.30 6.28
CA ALA A 81 -7.66 8.51 5.50
C ALA A 81 -7.86 9.74 6.40
N LEU A 82 -6.85 10.62 6.40
CA LEU A 82 -6.88 12.03 6.86
C LEU A 82 -6.54 12.29 8.34
N ASN A 83 -5.28 12.05 8.72
CA ASN A 83 -4.59 12.93 9.68
C ASN A 83 -3.13 13.17 9.25
N ILE A 84 -2.94 13.52 7.98
CA ILE A 84 -1.80 14.34 7.58
C ILE A 84 -2.35 15.76 7.46
N SER A 85 -2.73 16.34 8.60
CA SER A 85 -2.84 17.78 8.72
C SER A 85 -1.42 18.32 8.57
N SER A 86 -1.19 18.90 7.41
CA SER A 86 -0.10 19.81 7.06
C SER A 86 0.11 20.85 8.16
N GLY A 87 0.96 20.53 9.13
CA GLY A 87 1.54 21.51 10.04
C GLY A 87 2.57 22.34 9.30
N THR A 88 2.13 23.35 8.56
CA THR A 88 3.02 24.44 8.14
C THR A 88 3.52 25.15 9.39
N SER A 89 4.71 24.76 9.83
CA SER A 89 5.46 25.45 10.90
C SER A 89 5.79 26.86 10.41
N LYS A 90 4.95 27.83 10.79
CA LYS A 90 5.24 29.26 10.70
C LYS A 90 6.37 29.56 11.69
N ARG A 91 7.60 29.66 11.20
CA ARG A 91 8.68 30.32 11.95
C ARG A 91 8.44 31.84 11.85
N LYS A 92 8.21 32.45 13.01
CA LYS A 92 8.28 33.91 13.21
C LYS A 92 9.70 34.39 13.06
#